data_AF-A0A1F2TNP8-F1
#
_entry.id   AF-A0A1F2TNP8-F1
#
_cell.length_a   1.000
_cell.length_b   1.000
_cell.length_c   1.000
_cell.angle_alpha   90.00
_cell.angle_beta   90.00
_cell.angle_gamma   90.00
#
_symmetry.space_group_name_H-M   'P 1'
#
loop_
_entity.id
_entity.type
_entity.pdbx_description
1 polymer ?
#
loop_
_entity_poly.entity_id
_entity_poly.type
_entity_poly.pdbx_seq_one_letter_code
_entity_poly.pdbx_strand_id
1 'polypeptide(L)'
;MYAPGATGYKPIALSLEPQPGVVLRETHYPKSEVYFFQPLDERVPVFQRPFRVVQDVMLDASRDGAAALQGKTSVTITGTLNYQACDDKICFTPKSVPLTWTIGVRPLDRERVKR
;
A
#
# COMPACT_ATOMS: atom_id res chain seq x y z
N MET A 1 -9.54 7.90 -11.14
CA MET A 1 -8.36 7.93 -10.22
C MET A 1 -7.10 7.75 -11.04
N TYR A 2 -6.05 8.55 -10.86
CA TYR A 2 -4.79 8.35 -11.59
C TYR A 2 -4.07 7.08 -11.12
N ALA A 3 -3.67 6.24 -12.07
CA ALA A 3 -2.97 4.98 -11.82
C ALA A 3 -1.45 5.17 -11.96
N PRO A 4 -0.62 4.26 -11.39
CA PRO A 4 0.83 4.29 -11.59
C PRO A 4 1.21 4.40 -13.07
N GLY A 5 2.21 5.24 -13.35
CA GLY A 5 2.63 5.59 -14.71
C GLY A 5 2.00 6.86 -15.29
N ALA A 6 1.09 7.52 -14.57
CA ALA A 6 0.58 8.84 -14.97
C ALA A 6 1.68 9.92 -14.82
N THR A 7 2.02 10.58 -15.93
CA THR A 7 2.99 11.69 -15.97
C THR A 7 2.26 13.00 -15.68
N GLY A 8 2.88 13.93 -14.93
CA GLY A 8 2.29 15.24 -14.63
C GLY A 8 1.22 15.26 -13.53
N TYR A 9 0.72 14.09 -13.10
CA TYR A 9 -0.28 13.95 -12.04
C TYR A 9 0.26 13.21 -10.81
N LYS A 10 -0.54 13.14 -9.74
CA LYS A 10 -0.23 12.35 -8.54
C LYS A 10 -1.02 11.03 -8.55
N PRO A 11 -0.43 9.94 -9.06
CA PRO A 11 -1.09 8.64 -9.06
C PRO A 11 -1.33 8.15 -7.63
N ILE A 12 -2.29 7.24 -7.48
CA ILE A 12 -2.51 6.57 -6.20
C ILE A 12 -1.25 5.80 -5.77
N ALA A 13 -0.82 6.02 -4.53
CA ALA A 13 0.35 5.39 -3.94
C ALA A 13 0.08 5.08 -2.45
N LEU A 14 0.30 3.82 -2.09
CA LEU A 14 0.34 3.38 -0.69
C LEU A 14 1.80 3.39 -0.22
N SER A 15 2.07 4.15 0.85
CA SER A 15 3.38 4.18 1.51
C SER A 15 3.23 3.71 2.94
N LEU A 16 3.81 2.56 3.26
CA LEU A 16 3.85 2.02 4.63
C LEU A 16 5.16 2.42 5.30
N GLU A 17 5.09 2.75 6.59
CA GLU A 17 6.26 3.10 7.39
C GLU A 17 7.02 1.83 7.80
N PRO A 18 8.36 1.79 7.64
CA PRO A 18 9.16 0.68 8.16
C PRO A 18 9.00 0.57 9.68
N GLN A 19 8.81 -0.65 10.16
CA GLN A 19 8.64 -0.94 11.57
C GLN A 19 9.47 -2.17 11.96
N PRO A 20 10.11 -2.18 13.13
CA PRO A 20 10.93 -3.30 13.57
C PRO A 20 10.14 -4.61 13.61
N GLY A 21 10.72 -5.69 13.07
CA GLY A 21 10.09 -7.01 13.05
C GLY A 21 9.05 -7.21 11.93
N VAL A 22 8.92 -6.27 10.99
CA VAL A 22 8.02 -6.42 9.85
C VAL A 22 8.77 -6.17 8.55
N VAL A 23 8.47 -7.02 7.56
CA VAL A 23 8.95 -6.91 6.19
C VAL A 23 7.79 -6.51 5.29
N LEU A 24 7.97 -5.40 4.57
CA LEU A 24 7.02 -4.90 3.59
C LEU A 24 7.39 -5.43 2.20
N ARG A 25 6.44 -5.98 1.47
CA ARG A 25 6.62 -6.41 0.07
C ARG A 25 6.22 -5.30 -0.90
N GLU A 26 6.37 -5.58 -2.19
CA GLU A 26 5.95 -4.67 -3.25
C GLU A 26 4.43 -4.47 -3.22
N THR A 27 4.00 -3.26 -3.61
CA THR A 27 2.59 -2.92 -3.75
C THR A 27 2.09 -3.37 -5.11
N HIS A 28 1.07 -4.23 -5.11
CA HIS A 28 0.39 -4.71 -6.30
C HIS A 28 -0.81 -3.82 -6.64
N TYR A 29 -0.79 -3.32 -7.88
CA TYR A 29 -1.86 -2.56 -8.49
C TYR A 29 -2.60 -3.41 -9.54
N PRO A 30 -3.91 -3.23 -9.72
CA PRO A 30 -4.62 -3.88 -10.81
C PRO A 30 -4.21 -3.25 -12.14
N LYS A 31 -4.58 -3.90 -13.25
CA LYS A 31 -4.37 -3.34 -14.58
C LYS A 31 -5.15 -2.02 -14.74
N SER A 32 -4.47 -0.97 -15.20
CA SER A 32 -5.08 0.32 -15.49
C SER A 32 -5.70 0.37 -16.88
N GLU A 33 -6.60 1.34 -17.08
CA GLU A 33 -7.18 1.71 -18.37
C GLU A 33 -6.53 3.01 -18.84
N VAL A 34 -6.36 3.20 -20.15
CA VAL A 34 -5.88 4.47 -20.70
C VAL A 34 -7.08 5.36 -20.96
N TYR A 35 -7.13 6.51 -20.31
CA TYR A 35 -8.10 7.56 -20.56
C TYR A 35 -7.50 8.62 -21.48
N PHE A 36 -8.25 9.01 -22.51
CA PHE A 36 -7.85 10.06 -23.44
C PHE A 36 -8.53 11.37 -23.06
N PHE A 37 -7.74 12.33 -22.59
CA PHE A 37 -8.21 13.64 -22.20
C PHE A 37 -8.10 14.61 -23.37
N GLN A 38 -9.18 14.70 -24.15
CA GLN A 38 -9.25 15.50 -25.38
C GLN A 38 -8.82 16.97 -25.21
N PRO A 39 -9.18 17.70 -24.14
CA PRO A 39 -8.82 19.12 -24.03
C PRO A 39 -7.31 19.39 -24.01
N LEU A 40 -6.50 18.43 -23.57
CA LEU A 40 -5.05 18.53 -23.49
C LEU A 40 -4.33 17.57 -24.46
N ASP A 41 -5.08 16.86 -25.31
CA ASP A 41 -4.59 15.80 -26.20
C ASP A 41 -3.69 14.76 -25.47
N GLU A 42 -4.09 14.38 -24.26
CA GLU A 42 -3.26 13.56 -23.36
C GLU A 42 -3.82 12.15 -23.17
N ARG A 43 -2.94 11.16 -23.01
CA ARG A 43 -3.29 9.79 -22.63
C ARG A 43 -2.75 9.45 -21.25
N VAL A 44 -3.64 9.21 -20.30
CA VAL A 44 -3.28 8.98 -18.90
C VAL A 44 -3.80 7.63 -18.41
N PRO A 45 -2.98 6.84 -17.68
CA PRO A 45 -3.46 5.62 -17.05
C PRO A 45 -4.33 5.96 -15.83
N VAL A 46 -5.50 5.33 -15.76
CA VAL A 46 -6.49 5.57 -14.71
C VAL A 46 -7.13 4.27 -14.23
N PHE A 47 -7.66 4.31 -13.02
CA PHE A 47 -8.69 3.39 -12.54
C PHE A 47 -10.05 4.11 -12.59
N GLN A 48 -10.94 3.61 -13.45
CA GLN A 48 -12.30 4.17 -13.65
C GLN A 48 -13.37 3.43 -12.86
N ARG A 49 -13.12 2.17 -12.51
CA ARG A 49 -14.01 1.30 -11.74
C ARG A 49 -13.45 1.08 -10.34
N PRO A 50 -14.25 0.58 -9.38
CA PRO A 50 -13.73 0.11 -8.10
C PRO A 50 -12.56 -0.85 -8.31
N PHE A 51 -11.50 -0.66 -7.52
CA PHE A 51 -10.24 -1.35 -7.68
C PHE A 51 -9.64 -1.64 -6.30
N ARG A 52 -8.67 -2.56 -6.24
CA ARG A 52 -8.01 -2.95 -5.00
C ARG A 52 -6.49 -2.85 -5.16
N VAL A 53 -5.86 -2.15 -4.22
CA VAL A 53 -4.40 -2.11 -4.06
C VAL A 53 -4.06 -3.07 -2.93
N VAL A 54 -3.05 -3.91 -3.13
CA VAL A 54 -2.64 -4.94 -2.15
C VAL A 54 -1.14 -4.82 -1.91
N GLN A 55 -0.71 -4.87 -0.66
CA GLN A 55 0.70 -4.94 -0.31
C GLN A 55 0.86 -5.97 0.79
N ASP A 56 1.70 -6.98 0.55
CA ASP A 56 1.93 -8.04 1.53
C ASP A 56 2.82 -7.53 2.67
N VAL A 57 2.42 -7.85 3.89
CA VAL A 57 3.13 -7.50 5.11
C VAL A 57 3.43 -8.79 5.85
N MET A 58 4.71 -9.02 6.15
CA MET A 58 5.19 -10.25 6.79
C MET A 58 5.88 -9.93 8.11
N LEU A 59 5.80 -10.84 9.08
CA LEU A 59 6.68 -10.77 10.25
C LEU A 59 8.08 -11.22 9.84
N ASP A 60 9.10 -10.50 10.31
CA ASP A 60 10.49 -10.88 10.07
C ASP A 60 10.85 -12.10 10.90
N ALA A 61 11.12 -13.21 10.22
CA ALA A 61 11.51 -14.49 10.83
C ALA A 61 13.01 -14.56 11.20
N SER A 62 13.79 -13.50 10.94
CA SER A 62 15.19 -13.41 11.36
C SER A 62 15.33 -13.36 12.88
N ARG A 63 16.56 -13.53 13.39
CA ARG A 63 16.84 -13.36 14.83
C ARG A 63 16.54 -11.94 15.30
N ASP A 64 16.86 -10.96 14.47
CA ASP A 64 16.63 -9.54 14.78
C ASP A 64 15.14 -9.21 14.77
N GLY A 65 14.40 -9.76 13.80
CA GLY A 65 12.94 -9.68 13.75
C GLY A 65 12.28 -10.30 14.96
N ALA A 66 12.71 -11.50 15.37
CA ALA A 66 12.22 -12.17 16.56
C ALA A 66 12.51 -11.37 17.85
N ALA A 67 13.70 -10.75 17.95
CA ALA A 67 14.06 -9.87 19.06
C ALA A 67 13.20 -8.61 19.07
N ALA A 68 12.96 -7.99 17.91
CA ALA A 68 12.11 -6.81 17.77
C ALA A 68 10.64 -7.05 18.17
N LEU A 69 10.17 -8.30 18.02
CA LEU A 69 8.82 -8.71 18.37
C LEU A 69 8.70 -9.38 19.76
N GLN A 70 9.81 -9.55 20.48
CA GLN A 70 9.81 -10.27 21.76
C GLN A 70 8.91 -9.58 22.79
N GLY A 71 7.98 -10.34 23.38
CA GLY A 71 7.03 -9.83 24.37
C GLY A 71 5.90 -8.96 23.81
N LYS A 72 5.88 -8.69 22.50
CA LYS A 72 4.76 -7.97 21.87
C LYS A 72 3.60 -8.93 21.62
N THR A 73 2.39 -8.45 21.89
CA THR A 73 1.11 -9.13 21.56
C THR A 73 0.42 -8.49 20.36
N SER A 74 0.87 -7.31 19.92
CA SER A 74 0.37 -6.62 18.74
C SER A 74 1.46 -5.77 18.07
N VAL A 75 1.26 -5.49 16.79
CA VAL A 75 2.06 -4.57 15.98
C VAL A 75 1.11 -3.58 15.29
N THR A 76 1.48 -2.32 15.24
CA THR A 76 0.70 -1.26 14.56
C THR A 76 1.41 -0.84 13.30
N ILE A 77 0.83 -1.18 12.15
CA ILE A 77 1.27 -0.77 10.82
C ILE A 77 0.70 0.61 10.52
N THR A 78 1.55 1.59 10.28
CA THR A 78 1.17 2.94 9.85
C THR A 78 1.52 3.16 8.38
N GLY A 79 0.75 4.00 7.72
CA GLY A 79 1.03 4.38 6.35
C GLY A 79 0.24 5.59 5.90
N THR A 80 0.51 6.02 4.67
CA THR A 80 -0.18 7.13 4.02
C THR A 80 -0.64 6.68 2.64
N LEU A 81 -1.91 6.93 2.34
CA LEU A 81 -2.45 6.83 1.00
C LEU A 81 -2.42 8.20 0.33
N ASN A 82 -1.56 8.36 -0.66
CA ASN A 82 -1.49 9.56 -1.48
C ASN A 82 -2.27 9.31 -2.78
N TYR A 83 -3.12 10.24 -3.19
CA TYR A 83 -3.85 10.10 -4.45
C TYR A 83 -4.31 11.44 -5.02
N GLN A 84 -4.60 11.43 -6.30
CA GLN A 84 -5.33 12.49 -6.99
C GLN A 84 -6.40 11.85 -7.88
N ALA A 85 -7.59 12.42 -7.82
CA ALA A 85 -8.73 12.01 -8.63
C ALA A 85 -9.26 13.20 -9.43
N CYS A 86 -9.92 12.88 -10.54
CA CYS A 86 -10.73 13.81 -11.32
C CYS A 86 -12.12 13.20 -11.46
N ASP A 87 -13.12 14.06 -11.60
CA ASP A 87 -14.42 13.68 -12.14
C ASP A 87 -14.48 14.02 -13.64
N ASP A 88 -15.68 14.06 -14.21
CA ASP A 88 -15.93 14.38 -15.62
C ASP A 88 -15.68 15.86 -15.98
N LYS A 89 -15.40 16.71 -14.99
CA LYS A 89 -15.33 18.18 -15.16
C LYS A 89 -14.04 18.77 -14.64
N ILE A 90 -13.54 18.28 -13.50
CA ILE A 90 -12.42 18.88 -12.79
C ILE A 90 -11.47 17.83 -12.23
N CYS A 91 -10.22 18.23 -12.13
CA CYS A 91 -9.22 17.49 -11.38
C CYS A 91 -9.03 18.12 -10.00
N PHE A 92 -9.23 17.31 -8.97
CA PHE A 92 -9.08 17.76 -7.60
C PHE A 92 -7.60 17.89 -7.22
N THR A 93 -7.33 18.66 -6.17
CA THR A 93 -6.00 18.73 -5.59
C THR A 93 -5.61 17.39 -4.97
N PRO A 94 -4.31 17.01 -5.01
CA PRO A 94 -3.84 15.79 -4.36
C PRO A 94 -4.22 15.73 -2.88
N LYS A 95 -4.51 14.52 -2.40
CA LYS A 95 -4.87 14.23 -1.02
C LYS A 95 -3.93 13.19 -0.43
N SER A 96 -3.68 13.34 0.86
CA SER A 96 -2.94 12.39 1.70
C SER A 96 -3.84 11.96 2.84
N VAL A 97 -4.06 10.64 2.96
CA VAL A 97 -4.91 10.05 4.01
C VAL A 97 -4.04 9.15 4.89
N PRO A 98 -3.93 9.41 6.20
CA PRO A 98 -3.21 8.53 7.10
C PRO A 98 -4.00 7.24 7.31
N LEU A 99 -3.28 6.12 7.33
CA LEU A 99 -3.81 4.78 7.54
C LEU A 99 -3.12 4.13 8.75
N THR A 100 -3.88 3.36 9.51
CA THR A 100 -3.38 2.63 10.68
C THR A 100 -4.09 1.31 10.81
N TRP A 101 -3.32 0.26 11.07
CA TRP A 101 -3.83 -1.08 11.34
C TRP A 101 -3.10 -1.66 12.54
N THR A 102 -3.84 -2.13 13.54
CA THR A 102 -3.27 -2.90 14.64
C THR A 102 -3.59 -4.37 14.44
N ILE A 103 -2.56 -5.19 14.33
CA ILE A 103 -2.67 -6.64 14.19
C ILE A 103 -2.18 -7.34 15.44
N GLY A 104 -2.88 -8.38 15.87
CA GLY A 104 -2.40 -9.26 16.93
C GLY A 104 -1.27 -10.14 16.41
N VAL A 105 -0.20 -10.27 17.19
CA VAL A 105 0.92 -11.18 16.90
C VAL A 105 1.02 -12.23 17.99
N ARG A 106 1.41 -13.44 17.59
CA ARG A 106 1.66 -14.55 18.51
C ARG A 106 3.16 -14.88 18.51
N PRO A 107 3.67 -15.50 19.58
CA PRO A 107 5.03 -16.02 19.58
C PRO A 107 5.28 -16.90 18.35
N LEU A 108 6.50 -16.81 17.81
CA LEU A 108 6.92 -17.69 16.71
C LEU A 108 6.74 -19.14 17.14
N ASP A 109 6.09 -19.93 16.29
CA ASP A 109 6.01 -21.38 16.48
C ASP A 109 7.40 -21.98 16.30
N ARG A 110 7.96 -22.46 17.41
CA ARG A 110 9.28 -23.10 17.46
C ARG A 110 9.15 -24.59 17.72
N GLU A 111 7.94 -25.13 17.87
CA GLU A 111 7.73 -26.53 18.14
C GLU A 111 7.95 -27.33 16.85
N ARG A 112 9.04 -28.09 16.80
CA ARG A 112 9.30 -29.01 15.70
C ARG A 112 8.24 -30.11 15.73
N VAL A 113 7.57 -30.34 14.60
CA VAL A 113 6.70 -31.52 14.44
C VAL A 113 7.51 -32.76 14.83
N LYS A 114 7.04 -33.47 15.88
CA LYS A 114 7.62 -34.76 16.27
C LYS A 114 7.37 -35.75 15.13
N ARG A 115 8.45 -36.32 14.61
CA ARG A 115 8.41 -37.35 13.55
C ARG A 115 7.90 -38.67 14.09
#